data_AF-A0A0W0I570-F1
#
_entry.id   AF-A0A0W0I570-F1
#
_cell.length_a   1.000
_cell.length_b   1.000
_cell.length_c   1.000
_cell.angle_alpha   90.00
_cell.angle_beta   90.00
_cell.angle_gamma   90.00
#
_symmetry.space_group_name_H-M   'P 1'
#
loop_
_entity.id
_entity.type
_entity.pdbx_description
1 polymer ?
#
loop_
_entity_poly.entity_id
_entity_poly.type
_entity_poly.pdbx_seq_one_letter_code
_entity_poly.pdbx_strand_id
1 'polypeptide(L)'
;MLPDTGELINPYRLVPEMRDEQSLDSLTWKYRQAIKSVKFFCLTTRGFGKRERPRIVDFVKVLVDTSQHSEEDITEWVNNLWCADLYRYRDGDVDEYRGLLEQIPYSLLDQCRECALKIIVGSGGKSENPDWLQRIDEEFSSHPVVRNPINPVV
;
A
#
# COMPACT_ATOMS: atom_id res chain seq x y z
N MET A 1 23.38 12.03 -30.08
CA MET A 1 22.20 12.24 -29.21
C MET A 1 21.93 10.90 -28.56
N LEU A 2 22.09 10.78 -27.24
CA LEU A 2 21.71 9.56 -26.53
C LEU A 2 20.18 9.44 -26.61
N PRO A 3 19.63 8.27 -26.96
CA PRO A 3 18.19 8.08 -26.98
C PRO A 3 17.66 8.27 -25.56
N ASP A 4 16.67 9.14 -25.43
CA ASP A 4 15.91 9.30 -24.19
C ASP A 4 15.19 7.97 -23.93
N THR A 5 15.72 7.17 -22.99
CA THR A 5 15.26 5.81 -22.72
C THR A 5 13.90 5.78 -22.01
N GLY A 6 13.33 6.94 -21.68
CA GLY A 6 12.10 7.02 -20.88
C GLY A 6 12.26 6.36 -19.50
N GLU A 7 13.51 6.19 -19.05
CA GLU A 7 13.79 5.47 -17.81
C GLU A 7 13.36 6.33 -16.63
N LEU A 8 12.32 5.86 -15.92
CA LEU A 8 11.85 6.48 -14.69
C LEU A 8 13.02 6.56 -13.68
N ILE A 9 13.49 7.78 -13.44
CA ILE A 9 14.60 8.06 -12.53
C ILE A 9 14.11 7.96 -11.09
N ASN A 10 14.83 7.20 -10.27
CA ASN A 10 14.57 7.15 -8.83
C ASN A 10 14.80 8.55 -8.23
N PRO A 11 13.76 9.24 -7.68
CA PRO A 11 13.92 10.59 -7.15
C PRO A 11 14.91 10.65 -5.98
N TYR A 12 15.09 9.56 -5.24
CA TYR A 12 16.07 9.46 -4.15
C TYR A 12 17.52 9.47 -4.64
N ARG A 13 17.76 9.22 -5.94
CA ARG A 13 19.08 9.38 -6.57
C ARG A 13 19.38 10.83 -6.95
N LEU A 14 18.37 11.71 -6.97
CA LEU A 14 18.49 13.10 -7.39
C LEU A 14 18.79 14.05 -6.23
N VAL A 15 18.53 13.62 -4.98
CA VAL A 15 18.76 14.42 -3.77
C VAL A 15 19.97 13.85 -3.02
N PRO A 16 21.15 14.50 -3.05
CA PRO A 16 22.38 13.97 -2.46
C PRO A 16 22.27 13.57 -0.99
N GLU A 17 21.48 14.31 -0.21
CA GLU A 17 21.28 14.11 1.23
C GLU A 17 20.39 12.89 1.55
N MET A 18 19.58 12.44 0.59
CA MET A 18 18.68 11.29 0.72
C MET A 18 19.20 10.06 -0.04
N ARG A 19 20.45 10.15 -0.54
CA ARG A 19 21.06 9.18 -1.45
C ARG A 19 21.64 7.99 -0.69
N ASP A 20 20.75 7.24 -0.07
CA ASP A 20 21.06 5.87 0.32
C ASP A 20 20.28 4.94 -0.61
N GLU A 21 20.97 4.37 -1.60
CA GLU A 21 20.36 3.45 -2.57
C GLU A 21 19.84 2.17 -1.93
N GLN A 22 20.35 1.83 -0.75
CA GLN A 22 19.92 0.67 0.01
C GLN A 22 18.83 1.00 1.01
N SER A 23 18.51 2.27 1.27
CA SER A 23 17.39 2.62 2.15
C SER A 23 16.06 2.08 1.63
N LEU A 24 15.15 1.73 2.56
CA LEU A 24 13.80 1.25 2.19
C LEU A 24 13.03 2.26 1.33
N ASP A 25 13.26 3.55 1.55
CA ASP A 25 12.70 4.63 0.74
C ASP A 25 13.16 4.55 -0.73
N SER A 26 14.47 4.39 -0.94
CA SER A 26 15.07 4.23 -2.26
C SER A 26 14.71 2.92 -2.93
N LEU A 27 14.51 1.84 -2.19
CA LEU A 27 14.14 0.54 -2.75
C LEU A 27 12.66 0.51 -3.15
N THR A 28 11.79 1.07 -2.31
CA THR A 28 10.33 0.96 -2.46
C THR A 28 9.70 2.04 -3.33
N TRP A 29 10.45 3.04 -3.81
CA TRP A 29 9.89 4.23 -4.47
C TRP A 29 8.90 3.93 -5.62
N LYS A 30 9.17 2.94 -6.49
CA LYS A 30 8.27 2.53 -7.58
C LYS A 30 6.99 1.85 -7.09
N TYR A 31 7.06 1.28 -5.90
CA TYR A 31 6.03 0.44 -5.28
C TYR A 31 5.29 1.17 -4.17
N ARG A 32 5.72 2.39 -3.83
CA ARG A 32 5.25 3.11 -2.66
C ARG A 32 3.74 3.32 -2.67
N GLN A 33 3.15 3.64 -3.81
CA GLN A 33 1.69 3.84 -3.90
C GLN A 33 0.91 2.54 -3.68
N ALA A 34 1.42 1.41 -4.16
CA ALA A 34 0.85 0.09 -3.86
C ALA A 34 0.90 -0.20 -2.35
N ILE A 35 2.07 0.00 -1.71
CA ILE A 35 2.24 -0.25 -0.27
C ILE A 35 1.34 0.67 0.56
N LYS A 36 1.30 1.97 0.23
CA LYS A 36 0.44 2.96 0.91
C LYS A 36 -1.04 2.59 0.77
N SER A 37 -1.47 2.17 -0.41
CA SER A 37 -2.87 1.80 -0.68
C SER A 37 -3.28 0.57 0.11
N VAL A 38 -2.46 -0.49 0.13
CA VAL A 38 -2.76 -1.70 0.91
C VAL A 38 -2.72 -1.41 2.43
N LYS A 39 -1.78 -0.56 2.90
CA LYS A 39 -1.78 -0.09 4.29
C LYS A 39 -3.07 0.66 4.63
N PHE A 40 -3.54 1.55 3.75
CA PHE A 40 -4.76 2.32 3.98
C PHE A 40 -6.03 1.45 3.92
N PHE A 41 -6.08 0.51 2.99
CA PHE A 41 -7.12 -0.53 2.96
C PHE A 41 -7.18 -1.28 4.29
N CYS A 42 -6.02 -1.68 4.83
CA CYS A 42 -5.94 -2.33 6.13
C CYS A 42 -6.50 -1.45 7.26
N LEU A 43 -6.09 -0.17 7.32
CA LEU A 43 -6.56 0.80 8.32
C LEU A 43 -8.09 0.96 8.32
N THR A 44 -8.71 0.91 7.14
CA THR A 44 -10.14 1.15 6.95
C THR A 44 -11.01 -0.12 6.99
N THR A 45 -10.41 -1.31 7.14
CA THR A 45 -11.14 -2.60 7.19
C THR A 45 -11.01 -3.29 8.54
N ARG A 46 -9.80 -3.73 8.89
CA ARG A 46 -9.47 -4.49 10.11
C ARG A 46 -8.75 -3.64 11.16
N GLY A 47 -8.30 -2.45 10.77
CA GLY A 47 -7.32 -1.65 11.51
C GLY A 47 -5.89 -2.13 11.25
N PHE A 48 -4.91 -1.34 11.68
CA PHE A 48 -3.49 -1.64 11.45
C PHE A 48 -2.81 -2.10 12.74
N GLY A 49 -3.12 -3.35 13.13
CA GLY A 49 -2.71 -3.95 14.40
C GLY A 49 -1.54 -4.92 14.29
N LYS A 50 -1.29 -5.65 15.39
CA LYS A 50 -0.21 -6.66 15.49
C LYS A 50 -0.34 -7.82 14.50
N ARG A 51 -1.54 -8.11 14.00
CA ARG A 51 -1.79 -9.24 13.09
C ARG A 51 -1.65 -8.84 11.63
N GLU A 52 -2.01 -7.61 11.31
CA GLU A 52 -2.05 -7.11 9.95
C GLU A 52 -0.72 -6.48 9.55
N ARG A 53 0.01 -5.88 10.49
CA ARG A 53 1.33 -5.30 10.25
C ARG A 53 2.33 -6.27 9.61
N PRO A 54 2.48 -7.53 10.08
CA PRO A 54 3.35 -8.50 9.41
C PRO A 54 2.98 -8.75 7.96
N ARG A 55 1.69 -8.66 7.59
CA ARG A 55 1.24 -8.90 6.21
C ARG A 55 1.68 -7.80 5.26
N ILE A 56 1.71 -6.55 5.74
CA ILE A 56 2.25 -5.43 4.96
C ILE A 56 3.78 -5.52 4.89
N VAL A 57 4.44 -5.93 5.98
CA VAL A 57 5.90 -6.17 6.00
C VAL A 57 6.28 -7.24 4.98
N ASP A 58 5.57 -8.37 4.97
CA ASP A 58 5.78 -9.44 3.99
C ASP A 58 5.51 -8.96 2.56
N PHE A 59 4.49 -8.10 2.37
CA PHE A 59 4.23 -7.49 1.06
C PHE A 59 5.40 -6.63 0.59
N VAL A 60 6.04 -5.84 1.47
CA VAL A 60 7.26 -5.09 1.13
C VAL A 60 8.38 -6.04 0.72
N LYS A 61 8.61 -7.12 1.48
CA LYS A 61 9.63 -8.14 1.20
C LYS A 61 9.43 -8.88 -0.14
N VAL A 62 8.19 -8.96 -0.64
CA VAL A 62 7.87 -9.52 -1.96
C VAL A 62 8.23 -8.55 -3.08
N LEU A 63 8.13 -7.25 -2.86
CA LEU A 63 8.28 -6.22 -3.89
C LEU A 63 9.73 -5.78 -4.09
N VAL A 64 10.55 -5.82 -3.04
CA VAL A 64 11.92 -5.34 -3.06
C VAL A 64 12.86 -6.29 -2.31
N ASP A 65 14.13 -6.29 -2.69
CA ASP A 65 15.17 -6.98 -1.94
C ASP A 65 15.43 -6.24 -0.62
N THR A 66 14.97 -6.81 0.49
CA THR A 66 15.20 -6.27 1.84
C THR A 66 16.30 -7.03 2.60
N SER A 67 17.18 -7.78 1.92
CA SER A 67 18.18 -8.64 2.58
C SER A 67 19.15 -7.89 3.50
N GLN A 68 19.32 -6.58 3.30
CA GLN A 68 20.16 -5.71 4.13
C GLN A 68 19.40 -5.06 5.31
N HIS A 69 18.09 -5.25 5.42
CA HIS A 69 17.26 -4.65 6.46
C HIS A 69 16.81 -5.68 7.47
N SER A 70 16.83 -5.33 8.76
CA SER A 70 16.21 -6.18 9.76
C SER A 70 14.68 -6.14 9.64
N GLU A 71 14.01 -7.15 10.21
CA GLU A 71 12.55 -7.14 10.25
C GLU A 71 11.99 -5.95 11.06
N GLU A 72 12.73 -5.52 12.08
CA GLU A 72 12.39 -4.36 12.90
C GLU A 72 12.44 -3.07 12.09
N ASP A 73 13.49 -2.87 11.28
CA ASP A 73 13.64 -1.69 10.41
C ASP A 73 12.48 -1.59 9.40
N ILE A 74 12.14 -2.71 8.74
CA ILE A 74 11.03 -2.74 7.78
C ILE A 74 9.71 -2.46 8.50
N THR A 75 9.53 -3.03 9.69
CA THR A 75 8.33 -2.83 10.49
C THR A 75 8.17 -1.37 10.92
N GLU A 76 9.25 -0.75 11.39
CA GLU A 76 9.28 0.67 11.75
C GLU A 76 8.97 1.55 10.54
N TRP A 77 9.63 1.29 9.41
CA TRP A 77 9.37 2.01 8.17
C TRP A 77 7.90 1.90 7.73
N VAL A 78 7.32 0.69 7.74
CA VAL A 78 5.90 0.51 7.42
C VAL A 78 5.00 1.27 8.39
N ASN A 79 5.32 1.32 9.69
CA ASN A 79 4.52 2.08 10.65
C ASN A 79 4.56 3.59 10.35
N ASN A 80 5.75 4.11 10.09
CA ASN A 80 6.00 5.52 9.83
C ASN A 80 5.58 5.96 8.42
N LEU A 81 5.34 5.01 7.50
CA LEU A 81 4.91 5.30 6.14
C LEU A 81 3.54 5.99 6.13
N TRP A 82 3.51 7.28 5.91
CA TRP A 82 2.27 8.02 5.77
C TRP A 82 1.48 7.56 4.53
N CYS A 83 0.18 7.34 4.70
CA CYS A 83 -0.80 6.98 3.66
C CYS A 83 -1.88 8.06 3.56
N ALA A 84 -3.01 7.81 2.91
CA ALA A 84 -4.11 8.79 2.87
C ALA A 84 -4.60 9.14 4.28
N ASP A 85 -5.18 10.33 4.46
CA ASP A 85 -5.71 10.78 5.74
C ASP A 85 -6.99 9.99 6.10
N LEU A 86 -6.90 9.22 7.19
CA LEU A 86 -8.00 8.38 7.65
C LEU A 86 -9.21 9.19 8.13
N TYR A 87 -9.00 10.37 8.70
CA TYR A 87 -10.09 11.21 9.21
C TYR A 87 -10.83 11.87 8.05
N ARG A 88 -10.10 12.42 7.07
CA ARG A 88 -10.71 12.97 5.84
C ARG A 88 -11.53 11.92 5.11
N TYR A 89 -10.97 10.72 4.95
CA TYR A 89 -11.69 9.61 4.37
C TYR A 89 -12.98 9.29 5.13
N ARG A 90 -12.92 9.18 6.46
CA ARG A 90 -14.11 8.97 7.32
C ARG A 90 -15.15 10.07 7.18
N ASP A 91 -14.72 11.30 6.94
CA ASP A 91 -15.60 12.45 6.69
C ASP A 91 -16.16 12.49 5.25
N GLY A 92 -15.81 11.51 4.41
CA GLY A 92 -16.31 11.34 3.05
C GLY A 92 -15.39 11.82 1.94
N ASP A 93 -14.20 12.33 2.26
CA ASP A 93 -13.19 12.70 1.26
C ASP A 93 -12.41 11.45 0.81
N VAL A 94 -12.81 10.91 -0.34
CA VAL A 94 -12.23 9.71 -0.93
C VAL A 94 -11.13 9.99 -1.96
N ASP A 95 -10.88 11.27 -2.28
CA ASP A 95 -10.08 11.64 -3.45
C ASP A 95 -8.61 11.34 -3.23
N GLU A 96 -8.10 11.57 -2.01
CA GLU A 96 -6.71 11.26 -1.68
C GLU A 96 -6.42 9.76 -1.82
N TYR A 97 -7.31 8.92 -1.28
CA TYR A 97 -7.14 7.47 -1.38
C TYR A 97 -7.28 6.98 -2.83
N ARG A 98 -8.25 7.52 -3.59
CA ARG A 98 -8.40 7.22 -5.01
C ARG A 98 -7.12 7.60 -5.78
N GLY A 99 -6.54 8.77 -5.50
CA GLY A 99 -5.30 9.21 -6.13
C GLY A 99 -4.10 8.30 -5.83
N LEU A 100 -4.06 7.63 -4.68
CA LEU A 100 -3.06 6.59 -4.41
C LEU A 100 -3.28 5.36 -5.29
N LEU A 101 -4.53 4.91 -5.42
CA LEU A 101 -4.88 3.73 -6.21
C LEU A 101 -4.63 3.93 -7.71
N GLU A 102 -4.96 5.11 -8.24
CA GLU A 102 -4.75 5.46 -9.66
C GLU A 102 -3.27 5.48 -10.06
N GLN A 103 -2.38 5.71 -9.09
CA GLN A 103 -0.93 5.71 -9.31
C GLN A 103 -0.27 4.35 -9.12
N ILE A 104 -1.04 3.29 -8.82
CA ILE A 104 -0.49 1.94 -8.75
C ILE A 104 -0.17 1.45 -10.17
N PRO A 105 1.08 1.03 -10.44
CA PRO A 105 1.41 0.37 -11.70
C PRO A 105 0.53 -0.86 -11.92
N TYR A 106 -0.05 -1.00 -13.11
CA TYR A 106 -0.96 -2.11 -13.43
C TYR A 106 -0.37 -3.50 -13.14
N SER A 107 0.96 -3.66 -13.29
CA SER A 107 1.69 -4.89 -13.00
C SER A 107 1.69 -5.30 -11.52
N LEU A 108 1.21 -4.44 -10.61
CA LEU A 108 1.17 -4.68 -9.16
C LEU A 108 -0.25 -4.92 -8.62
N LEU A 109 -1.28 -4.70 -9.43
CA LEU A 109 -2.66 -4.76 -8.96
C LEU A 109 -2.99 -6.16 -8.39
N ASP A 110 -2.50 -7.22 -9.01
CA ASP A 110 -2.73 -8.59 -8.56
C ASP A 110 -2.08 -8.83 -7.18
N GLN A 111 -0.84 -8.40 -6.98
CA GLN A 111 -0.14 -8.54 -5.70
C GLN A 111 -0.79 -7.68 -4.60
N CYS A 112 -1.34 -6.51 -4.95
CA CYS A 112 -2.16 -5.71 -4.03
C CYS A 112 -3.42 -6.46 -3.62
N ARG A 113 -4.17 -7.05 -4.58
CA ARG A 113 -5.37 -7.85 -4.29
C ARG A 113 -5.04 -9.04 -3.41
N GLU A 114 -3.98 -9.79 -3.71
CA GLU A 114 -3.55 -10.93 -2.91
C GLU A 114 -3.21 -10.53 -1.46
N CYS A 115 -2.53 -9.40 -1.25
CA CYS A 115 -2.24 -8.90 0.08
C CYS A 115 -3.53 -8.46 0.80
N ALA A 116 -4.42 -7.73 0.13
CA ALA A 116 -5.70 -7.30 0.67
C ALA A 116 -6.60 -8.48 1.05
N LEU A 117 -6.63 -9.54 0.25
CA LEU A 117 -7.31 -10.80 0.55
C LEU A 117 -6.76 -11.43 1.83
N LYS A 118 -5.43 -11.56 1.93
CA LYS A 118 -4.79 -12.05 3.16
C LYS A 118 -5.24 -11.23 4.36
N ILE A 119 -5.25 -9.89 4.27
CA ILE A 119 -5.71 -8.98 5.33
C ILE A 119 -7.14 -9.32 5.78
N ILE A 120 -8.10 -9.41 4.86
CA ILE A 120 -9.51 -9.57 5.24
C ILE A 120 -9.86 -10.97 5.74
N VAL A 121 -9.20 -12.02 5.26
CA VAL A 121 -9.42 -13.41 5.69
C VAL A 121 -9.01 -13.60 7.16
N GLY A 122 -8.01 -12.85 7.63
CA GLY A 122 -7.47 -13.04 8.98
C GLY A 122 -6.85 -14.44 9.14
N SER A 123 -6.70 -14.91 10.37
CA SER A 123 -6.18 -16.25 10.70
C SER A 123 -7.28 -17.20 11.23
N GLY A 124 -8.56 -16.80 11.15
CA GLY A 124 -9.65 -17.37 11.95
C GLY A 124 -10.80 -18.04 11.21
N GLY A 125 -10.67 -18.38 9.91
CA GLY A 125 -11.62 -19.24 9.19
C GLY A 125 -13.09 -18.76 9.14
N LYS A 126 -13.35 -17.47 9.37
CA LYS A 126 -14.69 -16.90 9.14
C LYS A 126 -14.92 -16.74 7.64
N SER A 127 -16.16 -16.94 7.19
CA SER A 127 -16.55 -16.65 5.81
C SER A 127 -16.14 -15.22 5.42
N GLU A 128 -15.62 -15.10 4.21
CA GLU A 128 -15.22 -13.83 3.62
C GLU A 128 -16.45 -12.92 3.54
N ASN A 129 -16.33 -11.69 4.05
CA ASN A 129 -17.40 -10.71 3.88
C ASN A 129 -17.44 -10.33 2.39
N PRO A 130 -18.56 -10.58 1.67
CA PRO A 130 -18.67 -10.24 0.26
C PRO A 130 -18.44 -8.75 -0.02
N ASP A 131 -18.76 -7.86 0.93
CA ASP A 131 -18.51 -6.42 0.79
C ASP A 131 -17.02 -6.11 0.71
N TRP A 132 -16.18 -6.86 1.45
CA TRP A 132 -14.74 -6.68 1.41
C TRP A 132 -14.12 -7.25 0.15
N LEU A 133 -14.63 -8.37 -0.36
CA LEU A 133 -14.20 -8.92 -1.65
C LEU A 133 -14.51 -7.94 -2.77
N GLN A 134 -15.75 -7.44 -2.82
CA GLN A 134 -16.16 -6.43 -3.79
C GLN A 134 -15.28 -5.18 -3.70
N ARG A 135 -14.98 -4.72 -2.48
CA ARG A 135 -14.10 -3.56 -2.27
C ARG A 135 -12.69 -3.79 -2.80
N ILE A 136 -12.14 -5.00 -2.65
CA ILE A 136 -10.81 -5.35 -3.20
C ILE A 136 -10.84 -5.29 -4.73
N ASP A 137 -11.87 -5.87 -5.35
CA ASP A 137 -12.03 -5.88 -6.80
C ASP A 137 -12.21 -4.45 -7.35
N GLU A 138 -12.93 -3.59 -6.65
CA GLU A 138 -13.17 -2.20 -7.03
C GLU A 138 -11.93 -1.32 -6.86
N GLU A 139 -11.31 -1.34 -5.68
CA GLU A 139 -10.21 -0.44 -5.34
C GLU A 139 -8.91 -0.82 -6.05
N PHE A 140 -8.60 -2.11 -6.17
CA PHE A 140 -7.37 -2.57 -6.82
C PHE A 140 -7.63 -2.98 -8.28
N SER A 141 -8.42 -2.20 -9.01
CA SER A 141 -8.66 -2.38 -10.46
C SER A 141 -7.88 -1.37 -11.29
N SER A 142 -7.94 -1.52 -12.63
CA SER A 142 -7.38 -0.53 -13.56
C SER A 142 -8.10 0.82 -13.52
N HIS A 143 -9.31 0.87 -12.96
CA HIS A 143 -10.14 2.06 -12.82
C HIS A 143 -10.74 2.07 -11.41
N PRO A 144 -9.93 2.47 -10.40
CA PRO A 144 -10.27 2.25 -9.01
C PRO A 144 -11.55 2.99 -8.59
N VAL A 145 -12.45 2.26 -7.94
CA VAL A 145 -13.67 2.83 -7.37
C VAL A 145 -13.55 2.84 -5.85
N VAL A 146 -13.48 4.04 -5.28
CA VAL A 146 -13.49 4.25 -3.83
C VAL A 146 -14.87 4.70 -3.39
N ARG A 147 -15.51 3.90 -2.55
CA ARG A 147 -16.79 4.22 -1.94
C ARG A 147 -16.57 5.10 -0.70
N ASN A 148 -17.53 5.97 -0.40
CA ASN A 148 -17.55 6.64 0.89
C ASN A 148 -17.58 5.59 2.00
N PRO A 149 -16.84 5.78 3.10
CA PRO A 149 -16.94 4.88 4.23
C PRO A 149 -18.38 4.85 4.70
N ILE A 150 -18.92 3.64 4.80
CA ILE A 150 -20.19 3.43 5.50
C ILE A 150 -19.88 3.77 6.95
N ASN A 151 -20.36 4.94 7.41
CA ASN A 151 -20.24 5.33 8.82
C ASN A 151 -20.70 4.14 9.68
N PRO A 152 -19.82 3.53 10.51
CA PRO A 152 -20.36 2.86 11.67
C PRO A 152 -20.92 4.00 12.52
N VAL A 153 -22.24 4.09 12.60
CA VAL A 153 -22.89 4.87 13.64
C VAL A 153 -22.30 4.37 14.95
N VAL A 154 -21.50 5.24 15.58
CA VAL A 154 -21.01 5.29 16.98
C VAL A 154 -20.92 3.94 17.70
#